data_AF-A0A355FCT3-F1
#
_entry.id   AF-A0A355FCT3-F1
#
_cell.length_a   1.000
_cell.length_b   1.000
_cell.length_c   1.000
_cell.angle_alpha   90.00
_cell.angle_beta   90.00
_cell.angle_gamma   90.00
#
_symmetry.space_group_name_H-M   'P 1'
#
loop_
_entity.id
_entity.type
_entity.pdbx_description
1 polymer ?
#
loop_
_entity_poly.entity_id
_entity_poly.type
_entity_poly.pdbx_seq_one_letter_code
_entity_poly.pdbx_strand_id
1 'polypeptide(L)' 'MPTRDELLKEELIQTDPEFRRLHEEHQESERRLQELSHKSLFSEEDEAEEKKLKLHKLVLKDHMAEILRQHRESHVTA' A
#
# COMPACT_ATOMS: atom_id res chain seq x y z
N MET A 1 4.24 21.13 -0.83
CA MET A 1 4.74 20.72 0.49
C MET A 1 4.28 19.29 0.70
N PRO A 2 5.18 18.32 0.93
CA PRO A 2 4.76 16.96 1.23
C PRO A 2 3.87 16.97 2.48
N THR A 3 2.78 16.21 2.44
CA THR A 3 1.90 16.10 3.60
C THR A 3 2.63 15.39 4.74
N ARG A 4 2.24 15.66 5.98
CA ARG A 4 2.85 15.03 7.16
C ARG A 4 2.78 13.49 7.10
N ASP A 5 1.77 12.95 6.43
CA ASP A 5 1.64 11.52 6.15
C ASP A 5 2.65 11.01 5.11
N GLU A 6 3.01 11.80 4.09
CA GLU A 6 4.09 11.44 3.16
C GLU A 6 5.44 11.39 3.88
N LEU A 7 5.74 12.38 4.73
CA LEU A 7 7.00 12.39 5.49
C LEU A 7 7.10 11.19 6.44
N LEU A 8 6.00 10.85 7.14
CA LEU A 8 5.98 9.67 8.01
C LEU A 8 6.20 8.38 7.21
N LYS A 9 5.58 8.27 6.03
CA LYS A 9 5.77 7.12 5.14
C LYS A 9 7.22 7.01 4.68
N GLU A 10 7.86 8.11 4.29
CA GLU A 10 9.27 8.10 3.87
C GLU A 10 10.20 7.69 5.01
N GLU A 11 9.94 8.16 6.23
CA GLU A 11 10.69 7.76 7.42
C GLU A 11 10.46 6.27 7.73
N LEU A 12 9.23 5.79 7.66
CA LEU A 12 8.88 4.37 7.85
C LEU A 12 9.49 3.46 6.79
N ILE A 13 9.54 3.88 5.53
CA ILE A 13 10.22 3.11 4.47
C ILE A 13 11.72 2.93 4.77
N GLN A 14 12.34 3.89 5.46
CA GLN A 14 13.76 3.84 5.82
C GLN A 14 14.02 3.14 7.15
N THR A 15 13.14 3.33 8.13
CA THR A 15 13.30 2.84 9.51
C THR A 15 12.67 1.46 9.72
N ASP A 16 11.59 1.17 9.00
CA ASP A 16 10.81 -0.05 9.15
C ASP A 16 10.85 -0.92 7.87
N PRO A 17 11.56 -2.07 7.90
CA PRO A 17 11.69 -2.94 6.74
C PRO A 17 10.38 -3.65 6.37
N GLU A 18 9.41 -3.75 7.30
CA GLU A 18 8.09 -4.32 7.01
C GLU A 18 7.26 -3.33 6.20
N PHE A 19 7.23 -2.06 6.59
CA PHE A 19 6.59 -0.98 5.86
C PHE A 19 7.17 -0.85 4.45
N ARG A 20 8.49 -0.95 4.30
CA ARG A 20 9.15 -0.96 3.00
C ARG A 20 8.61 -2.08 2.09
N ARG A 21 8.53 -3.31 2.60
CA ARG A 21 7.99 -4.45 1.85
C ARG A 21 6.53 -4.25 1.48
N LEU A 22 5.71 -3.76 2.41
CA LEU A 22 4.30 -3.44 2.15
C LEU A 22 4.14 -2.37 1.07
N HIS A 23 5.02 -1.36 1.08
CA HIS A 23 5.02 -0.30 0.07
C HIS A 23 5.43 -0.84 -1.32
N GLU A 24 6.44 -1.72 -1.38
CA GLU A 24 6.83 -2.41 -2.62
C GLU A 24 5.70 -3.30 -3.15
N GLU A 25 5.06 -4.11 -2.29
CA GLU A 25 3.88 -4.91 -2.67
C GLU A 25 2.71 -4.04 -3.13
N HIS A 26 2.51 -2.88 -2.50
CA HIS A 26 1.44 -1.94 -2.87
C HIS A 26 1.70 -1.35 -4.26
N GLN A 27 2.94 -0.95 -4.55
CA GLN A 27 3.33 -0.49 -5.89
C GLN A 27 3.22 -1.59 -6.94
N GLU A 28 3.61 -2.83 -6.63
CA GLU A 28 3.47 -3.95 -7.57
C GLU A 28 1.99 -4.26 -7.84
N SER A 29 1.16 -4.27 -6.79
CA SER A 29 -0.29 -4.44 -6.92
C SER A 29 -0.91 -3.30 -7.73
N GLU A 30 -0.48 -2.06 -7.53
CA GLU A 30 -0.96 -0.91 -8.31
C GLU A 30 -0.55 -1.00 -9.78
N ARG A 31 0.70 -1.40 -10.06
CA ARG A 31 1.18 -1.61 -11.44
C ARG A 31 0.39 -2.72 -12.13
N ARG A 32 0.22 -3.88 -11.50
CA ARG A 32 -0.59 -4.98 -12.04
C ARG A 32 -2.05 -4.57 -12.25
N LEU A 33 -2.64 -3.82 -11.32
CA LEU A 33 -3.99 -3.27 -11.47
C LEU A 33 -4.07 -2.34 -12.67
N GLN A 34 -3.04 -1.51 -12.86
CA GLN A 34 -2.99 -0.54 -13.95
C GLN A 34 -2.79 -1.24 -15.30
N GLU A 35 -1.99 -2.30 -15.36
CA GLU A 35 -1.83 -3.15 -16.56
C GLU A 35 -3.13 -3.89 -16.93
N LEU A 36 -3.82 -4.45 -15.93
CA LEU A 36 -5.17 -4.99 -16.09
C LEU A 36 -6.12 -3.88 -16.57
N SER A 37 -6.06 -2.71 -15.93
CA SER A 37 -6.93 -1.58 -16.21
C SER A 37 -6.77 -1.03 -17.64
N HIS A 38 -5.54 -1.07 -18.16
CA HIS A 38 -5.20 -0.61 -19.50
C HIS A 38 -5.60 -1.58 -20.61
N LYS A 39 -5.84 -2.86 -20.29
CA LYS A 39 -6.37 -3.83 -21.25
C LYS A 39 -7.85 -3.52 -21.47
N SER A 40 -8.19 -2.93 -22.61
CA SER A 40 -9.58 -2.57 -22.97
C SER A 40 -10.55 -3.75 -23.09
N LEU A 41 -10.07 -4.99 -22.92
CA LEU A 41 -10.85 -6.23 -22.97
C LEU A 41 -10.65 -6.98 -21.66
N PHE A 42 -11.34 -6.53 -20.60
CA PHE A 42 -11.39 -7.29 -19.35
C PHE A 42 -12.28 -8.51 -19.58
N SER A 43 -11.73 -9.70 -19.44
CA SER A 43 -12.52 -10.92 -19.32
C SER A 43 -13.08 -11.04 -17.89
N GLU A 44 -14.08 -11.90 -17.66
CA GLU A 44 -14.59 -12.18 -16.30
C GLU A 44 -13.47 -12.62 -15.34
N GLU A 45 -12.43 -13.27 -15.87
CA GLU A 45 -11.23 -13.66 -15.13
C GLU A 45 -10.39 -12.45 -14.71
N ASP A 46 -10.25 -11.43 -15.56
CA ASP A 46 -9.54 -10.18 -15.25
C ASP A 46 -10.30 -9.34 -14.21
N GLU A 47 -11.65 -9.36 -14.21
CA GLU A 47 -12.44 -8.66 -13.19
C GLU A 47 -12.27 -9.31 -11.80
N ALA A 48 -12.22 -10.65 -11.74
CA ALA A 48 -11.96 -11.38 -10.51
C ALA A 48 -10.55 -11.11 -9.97
N GLU A 49 -9.55 -11.06 -10.84
CA GLU A 49 -8.18 -10.68 -10.49
C GLU A 49 -8.10 -9.20 -10.04
N GLU A 50 -8.78 -8.27 -10.72
CA GLU A 50 -8.84 -6.86 -10.31
C GLU A 50 -9.46 -6.71 -8.93
N LYS A 51 -10.57 -7.41 -8.65
CA LYS A 51 -11.21 -7.42 -7.33
C LYS A 51 -10.28 -7.95 -6.25
N LYS A 52 -9.56 -9.06 -6.51
CA LYS A 52 -8.56 -9.58 -5.57
C LYS A 52 -7.43 -8.57 -5.35
N LEU A 53 -6.92 -7.94 -6.40
CA LEU A 53 -5.88 -6.93 -6.30
C LEU A 53 -6.34 -5.68 -5.52
N LYS A 54 -7.58 -5.24 -5.72
CA LYS A 54 -8.19 -4.16 -4.94
C LYS A 54 -8.31 -4.53 -3.48
N LEU A 55 -8.72 -5.76 -3.16
CA LEU A 55 -8.74 -6.27 -1.80
C LEU A 55 -7.33 -6.30 -1.21
N HIS A 56 -6.35 -6.80 -1.95
CA HIS A 56 -4.95 -6.86 -1.53
C HIS A 56 -4.39 -5.48 -1.27
N LYS A 57 -4.62 -4.51 -2.16
CA LYS A 57 -4.28 -3.09 -1.91
C LYS A 57 -4.95 -2.55 -0.66
N LEU A 58 -6.21 -2.92 -0.39
CA LEU A 58 -6.91 -2.48 0.81
C LEU A 58 -6.24 -3.04 2.06
N VAL A 59 -5.89 -4.33 2.07
CA VAL A 59 -5.16 -4.99 3.16
C VAL A 59 -3.80 -4.34 3.37
N LEU A 60 -3.04 -4.11 2.29
CA LEU A 60 -1.73 -3.43 2.36
C LEU A 60 -1.87 -2.01 2.93
N LYS A 61 -2.93 -1.29 2.56
CA LYS A 61 -3.23 0.03 3.09
C LYS A 61 -3.59 -0.01 4.58
N ASP A 62 -4.38 -0.99 5.00
CA ASP A 62 -4.72 -1.21 6.40
C ASP A 62 -3.48 -1.56 7.23
N HIS A 63 -2.61 -2.44 6.74
CA HIS A 63 -1.32 -2.74 7.37
C HIS A 63 -0.42 -1.50 7.47
N MET A 64 -0.29 -0.72 6.39
CA MET A 64 0.46 0.55 6.43
C MET A 64 -0.14 1.51 7.47
N ALA A 65 -1.47 1.59 7.58
CA ALA A 65 -2.14 2.42 8.57
C ALA A 65 -1.91 1.93 10.00
N GLU A 66 -1.87 0.62 10.22
CA GLU A 66 -1.57 0.02 11.52
C GLU A 66 -0.14 0.31 11.96
N ILE A 67 0.85 0.13 11.08
CA ILE A 67 2.24 0.51 11.36
C ILE A 67 2.36 2.00 11.65
N LEU A 68 1.71 2.86 10.84
CA LEU A 68 1.64 4.31 11.09
C LEU A 68 1.02 4.63 12.46
N ARG A 69 0.07 3.82 12.95
CA ARG A 69 -0.56 4.00 14.26
C ARG A 69 0.37 3.55 15.38
N GLN A 70 0.98 2.37 15.26
CA GLN A 70 1.96 1.86 16.21
C GLN A 70 3.16 2.79 16.35
N HIS A 71 3.69 3.34 15.25
CA HIS A 71 4.76 4.32 15.30
C HIS A 71 4.32 5.63 15.97
N ARG A 72 3.11 6.14 15.66
CA ARG A 72 2.58 7.32 16.34
C ARG A 72 2.42 7.09 17.85
N GLU A 73 1.95 5.93 18.27
CA GLU A 73 1.81 5.57 19.69
C GLU A 73 3.18 5.40 20.37
N SER A 74 4.12 4.70 19.72
CA SER A 74 5.49 4.50 20.23
C SER A 74 6.25 5.83 20.37
N HIS A 75 6.06 6.76 19.43
CA HIS A 75 6.74 8.06 19.42
C HIS A 75 6.08 9.10 20.35
N VAL A 76 4.86 8.85 20.83
CA VAL A 76 4.13 9.69 21.82
C VAL A 76 4.48 9.31 23.26
N THR A 77 5.04 8.12 23.50
CA THR A 77 5.30 7.61 24.85
C THR A 77 6.74 7.88 25.35
N ALA A 78 7.50 8.74 24.68
CA ALA A 78 8.88 9.09 25.01
C ALA A 78 9.04 10.57 25.42
#